data_AF-A0A1H9MXB8-F1
#
_entry.id   AF-A0A1H9MXB8-F1
#
_cell.length_a   1.000
_cell.length_b   1.000
_cell.length_c   1.000
_cell.angle_alpha   90.00
_cell.angle_beta   90.00
_cell.angle_gamma   90.00
#
_symmetry.space_group_name_H-M   'P 1'
#
loop_
_entity.id
_entity.type
_entity.pdbx_description
1 polymer ?
#
loop_
_entity_poly.entity_id
_entity_poly.type
_entity_poly.pdbx_seq_one_letter_code
_entity_poly.pdbx_strand_id
1 'polypeptide(L)' 'MSVSLTTLIDQVITLKTGDVEFGLFFLPGDKPGSSEWLALIGNTCPHVLIGESPAEFEGRGSTPEDAVSSLLRAVQEG' A
#
# COMPACT_ATOMS: atom_id res chain seq x y z
N MET A 1 6.83 20.67 2.59
CA MET A 1 6.71 20.00 3.91
C MET A 1 6.62 18.51 3.62
N SER A 2 7.49 17.68 4.18
CA SER A 2 7.34 16.22 4.02
C SER A 2 6.20 15.76 4.93
N VAL A 3 5.24 15.01 4.38
CA VAL A 3 4.21 14.36 5.17
C VAL A 3 4.87 13.17 5.86
N SER A 4 4.55 12.93 7.14
CA SER A 4 5.12 11.79 7.85
C SER A 4 4.52 10.48 7.35
N LEU A 5 5.31 9.41 7.31
CA LEU A 5 4.83 8.07 6.96
C LEU A 5 3.65 7.63 7.83
N THR A 6 3.66 7.95 9.13
CA THR A 6 2.55 7.65 10.05
C THR A 6 1.25 8.30 9.59
N THR A 7 1.30 9.58 9.23
CA THR A 7 0.12 10.30 8.70
C THR A 7 -0.40 9.68 7.41
N LEU A 8 0.50 9.22 6.54
CA LEU A 8 0.12 8.56 5.30
C LEU A 8 -0.51 7.18 5.56
N ILE A 9 0.03 6.42 6.52
CA ILE A 9 -0.54 5.13 6.93
C ILE A 9 -1.93 5.31 7.54
N ASP A 10 -2.14 6.31 8.38
CA ASP A 10 -3.46 6.59 8.98
C ASP A 10 -4.52 6.87 7.90
N GLN A 11 -4.14 7.60 6.84
CA GLN A 11 -5.02 7.86 5.70
C GLN A 11 -5.34 6.57 4.93
N VAL A 12 -4.35 5.71 4.70
CA VAL A 12 -4.53 4.41 4.05
C VAL A 12 -5.44 3.49 4.86
N ILE A 13 -5.30 3.45 6.19
CA ILE A 13 -6.19 2.70 7.09
C ILE A 13 -7.63 3.23 6.98
N THR A 14 -7.79 4.55 6.89
CA THR A 14 -9.11 5.18 6.76
C THR A 14 -9.85 4.70 5.50
N LEU A 15 -9.14 4.39 4.41
CA LEU A 15 -9.75 3.85 3.18
C LEU A 15 -10.46 2.50 3.38
N LYS A 16 -10.08 1.74 4.42
CA LYS A 16 -10.63 0.43 4.76
C LYS A 16 -11.57 0.45 5.95
N THR A 17 -12.04 1.64 6.33
CA THR A 17 -13.01 1.79 7.41
C THR A 17 -14.31 1.05 7.05
N GLY A 18 -14.65 0.03 7.84
CA GLY A 18 -15.85 -0.79 7.64
C GLY A 18 -15.57 -2.19 7.07
N ASP A 19 -14.36 -2.44 6.59
CA ASP A 19 -13.90 -3.79 6.27
C ASP A 19 -13.58 -4.57 7.55
N VAL A 20 -13.86 -5.88 7.54
CA VAL A 20 -13.62 -6.77 8.70
C VAL A 20 -12.13 -7.03 8.89
N GLU A 21 -11.37 -7.11 7.80
CA GLU A 21 -9.93 -7.36 7.81
C GLU A 21 -9.29 -6.83 6.51
N PHE A 22 -8.13 -6.20 6.62
CA PHE A 22 -7.34 -5.73 5.49
C PHE A 22 -5.84 -5.78 5.82
N GLY A 23 -5.01 -5.82 4.78
CA GLY A 23 -3.56 -5.82 4.89
C GLY A 23 -2.94 -4.65 4.13
N LEU A 24 -1.96 -4.00 4.76
CA LEU A 24 -1.05 -3.04 4.12
C LEU A 24 0.34 -3.65 4.09
N PHE A 25 0.90 -3.83 2.89
CA PHE A 25 2.21 -4.43 2.67
C PHE A 25 3.18 -3.42 2.07
N PHE A 26 4.43 -3.50 2.53
CA PHE A 26 5.55 -2.75 1.97
C PHE A 26 6.57 -3.74 1.42
N LEU A 27 6.85 -3.65 0.12
CA LEU A 27 7.76 -4.55 -0.57
C LEU A 27 8.88 -3.74 -1.25
N PRO A 28 10.11 -4.26 -1.33
CA PRO A 28 11.10 -3.73 -2.26
C PRO A 28 10.60 -3.96 -3.69
N GLY A 29 10.85 -2.99 -4.57
CA GLY A 29 10.39 -3.04 -5.95
C GLY A 29 10.96 -4.23 -6.73
N ASP A 30 10.27 -4.59 -7.81
CA ASP A 30 10.34 -5.89 -8.51
C ASP A 30 11.70 -6.19 -9.20
N LYS A 31 12.68 -5.29 -9.10
CA LYS A 31 13.98 -5.40 -9.76
C LYS A 31 15.11 -5.61 -8.76
N PRO A 32 15.98 -6.63 -8.96
CA PRO A 32 17.17 -6.81 -8.15
C PRO A 32 18.05 -5.55 -8.14
N GLY A 33 18.39 -5.05 -6.94
CA GLY A 33 19.19 -3.84 -6.76
C GLY A 33 18.41 -2.52 -6.84
N SER A 34 17.09 -2.58 -7.02
CA SER A 34 16.23 -1.39 -6.95
C SER A 34 16.10 -0.86 -5.53
N SER A 35 16.09 0.46 -5.38
CA SER A 35 15.69 1.17 -4.16
C SER A 35 14.22 1.60 -4.19
N GLU A 36 13.46 1.19 -5.20
CA GLU A 36 12.02 1.46 -5.29
C GLU A 36 11.28 0.72 -4.17
N TRP A 37 10.28 1.39 -3.60
CA TRP A 37 9.33 0.84 -2.65
C TRP A 37 7.98 0.66 -3.32
N LEU A 38 7.33 -0.45 -2.97
CA LEU A 38 5.98 -0.80 -3.36
C LEU A 38 5.09 -0.82 -2.12
N ALA A 39 3.98 -0.09 -2.16
CA ALA A 39 2.93 -0.14 -1.14
C ALA A 39 1.68 -0.79 -1.74
N LEU A 40 1.12 -1.77 -1.03
CA LEU A 40 -0.04 -2.55 -1.47
C LEU A 40 -1.10 -2.58 -0.38
N ILE A 41 -2.36 -2.29 -0.70
CA ILE A 41 -3.49 -2.48 0.21
C ILE A 41 -4.60 -3.30 -0.43
N GLY A 42 -5.21 -4.18 0.36
CA GLY A 42 -6.37 -4.96 -0.04
C GLY A 42 -7.04 -5.64 1.14
N ASN A 43 -8.28 -6.06 0.95
CA ASN A 43 -9.01 -6.85 1.93
C ASN A 43 -8.39 -8.23 2.04
N THR A 44 -8.18 -8.68 3.28
CA THR A 44 -7.71 -10.04 3.52
C THR A 44 -8.94 -10.94 3.64
N CYS A 45 -9.03 -11.94 2.77
CA CYS A 45 -10.06 -12.97 2.89
C CYS A 45 -9.87 -13.74 4.20
N PRO A 46 -10.92 -14.35 4.78
CA PRO A 46 -10.83 -15.21 5.97
C PRO A 46 -10.13 -16.56 5.70
N HIS A 47 -9.29 -16.64 4.67
CA HIS A 47 -8.62 -17.84 4.19
C HIS A 47 -7.12 -17.62 4.15
N VAL A 48 -6.36 -18.67 4.43
CA VAL A 48 -4.90 -18.64 4.31
C VAL A 48 -4.53 -18.49 2.83
N LEU A 49 -3.95 -17.35 2.47
CA LEU A 49 -3.37 -17.10 1.15
C LEU A 49 -1.96 -17.69 1.10
N ILE A 50 -1.74 -18.64 0.18
CA ILE A 50 -0.40 -19.15 -0.15
C ILE A 50 -0.11 -18.73 -1.59
N GLY A 51 0.68 -17.66 -1.77
CA GLY A 51 0.99 -17.07 -3.07
C GLY A 51 1.18 -15.54 -3.00
N GLU A 52 1.34 -14.88 -4.15
CA GLU A 52 1.31 -13.42 -4.24
C GLU A 52 -0.12 -12.94 -3.93
N SER A 53 -0.25 -12.06 -2.93
CA SER A 53 -1.55 -11.49 -2.55
C SER A 53 -1.99 -10.50 -3.63
N PRO A 54 -3.17 -10.64 -4.25
CA PRO A 54 -3.69 -9.61 -5.14
C PRO A 54 -4.03 -8.40 -4.26
N ALA A 55 -3.27 -7.32 -4.42
CA ALA A 55 -3.63 -6.04 -3.84
C ALA A 55 -4.80 -5.45 -4.64
N GLU A 56 -5.70 -4.73 -3.96
CA GLU A 56 -6.76 -3.97 -4.65
C GLU A 56 -6.20 -2.65 -5.19
N PHE A 57 -5.24 -2.07 -4.47
CA PHE A 57 -4.57 -0.83 -4.84
C PHE A 57 -3.06 -0.94 -4.64
N GLU A 58 -2.31 -0.29 -5.52
CA GLU A 58 -0.86 -0.29 -5.58
C GLU A 58 -0.32 1.14 -5.74
N GLY A 59 0.81 1.44 -5.11
CA GLY A 59 1.58 2.67 -5.36
C GLY A 59 3.09 2.43 -5.26
N ARG A 60 3.86 3.20 -6.03
CA ARG A 60 5.32 3.06 -6.18
C ARG A 60 6.04 4.37 -5.89
N GLY A 61 7.25 4.28 -5.34
CA GLY A 61 8.04 5.46 -5.01
C GLY A 61 9.50 5.17 -4.65
N SER A 62 10.34 6.21 -4.65
CA SER A 62 11.75 6.08 -4.23
C SER A 62 11.91 5.99 -2.71
N THR A 63 10.86 6.33 -1.97
CA THR A 63 10.74 6.19 -0.51
C THR A 63 9.40 5.52 -0.17
N PRO A 64 9.25 4.96 1.05
CA PRO A 64 7.95 4.46 1.52
C PRO A 64 6.86 5.53 1.46
N GLU A 65 7.17 6.78 1.82
CA GLU A 65 6.24 7.90 1.79
C GLU A 65 5.78 8.24 0.37
N ASP A 66 6.68 8.19 -0.61
CA ASP A 66 6.34 8.39 -2.01
C ASP A 66 5.43 7.28 -2.53
N ALA A 67 5.71 6.03 -2.16
CA ALA A 67 4.91 4.88 -2.56
C ALA A 67 3.48 4.96 -2.01
N VAL A 68 3.32 5.30 -0.73
CA VAL A 68 2.00 5.49 -0.12
C VAL A 68 1.28 6.70 -0.72
N SER A 69 1.99 7.80 -0.94
CA SER A 69 1.40 8.99 -1.57
C SER A 69 0.91 8.70 -3.00
N SER A 70 1.64 7.89 -3.76
CA SER A 70 1.23 7.42 -5.08
C SER A 70 -0.01 6.52 -5.01
N LEU A 71 -0.07 5.62 -4.01
CA LEU A 71 -1.22 4.75 -3.80
C LEU A 71 -2.48 5.58 -3.51
N LEU A 72 -2.41 6.54 -2.58
CA LEU A 72 -3.53 7.41 -2.22
C LEU A 72 -4.05 8.20 -3.42
N ARG A 73 -3.16 8.65 -4.32
CA ARG A 73 -3.56 9.31 -5.56
C ARG A 73 -4.29 8.37 -6.52
N ALA A 74 -3.76 7.15 -6.71
CA ALA A 74 -4.39 6.17 -7.58
C ALA A 74 -5.82 5.82 -7.14
N VAL A 75 -6.09 5.79 -5.84
CA VAL A 75 -7.44 5.58 -5.27
C VAL A 75 -8.39 6.75 -5.53
N GLN A 76 -7.88 7.98 -5.60
CA GLN A 76 -8.70 9.19 -5.81
C GLN A 76 -9.03 9.46 -7.28
N GLU A 77 -8.22 8.92 -8.20
CA GLU A 77 -8.35 9.13 -9.65
C GLU A 77 -9.13 8.01 -10.37
N GLY A 78 -9.38 6.87 -9.71
CA GLY A 78 -10.17 5.74 -10.23
C GLY A 78 -11.62 5.76 -9.76
#